data_AF-A0AAE9DFG1-F1
#
_entry.id   AF-A0AAE9DFG1-F1
#
_cell.length_a   1.000
_cell.length_b   1.000
_cell.length_c   1.000
_cell.angle_alpha   90.00
_cell.angle_beta   90.00
_cell.angle_gamma   90.00
#
_symmetry.space_group_name_H-M   'P 1'
#
loop_
_entity.id
_entity.type
_entity.pdbx_description
1 polymer ?
#
loop_
_entity_poly.entity_id
_entity_poly.type
_entity_poly.pdbx_seq_one_letter_code
_entity_poly.pdbx_strand_id
1 'polypeptide(L)'
;MNFIDKTEGGLEKFTDLESFDLNGSDWLKPEHLKNCAAKRITLYTMDWDANQLNQFIRCWFEGIDQPINKLENIEIQLKSVPMEGLPIEQIVSGFETKPWDPTQRARIYRNYHKKEFEGGLLNLEHALDILRPDGKLASVSVFDKIVNFVVWHQRFPVASEQSFF
;
A
#
# COMPACT_ATOMS: atom_id res chain seq x y z
N MET A 1 14.57 -15.90 26.53
CA MET A 1 13.49 -15.25 25.77
C MET A 1 13.83 -15.50 24.31
N ASN A 2 13.18 -16.48 23.67
CA ASN A 2 13.47 -16.82 22.29
C ASN A 2 12.84 -15.74 21.42
N PHE A 3 13.68 -14.87 20.86
CA PHE A 3 13.28 -14.05 19.74
C PHE A 3 12.91 -15.02 18.60
N ILE A 4 11.84 -14.70 17.87
CA ILE A 4 11.45 -15.46 16.69
C ILE A 4 12.55 -15.17 15.64
N ASP A 5 13.63 -15.95 15.66
CA ASP A 5 14.81 -15.71 14.81
C ASP A 5 14.52 -15.96 13.33
N LYS A 6 13.40 -16.61 13.00
CA LYS A 6 12.88 -16.75 11.64
C LYS A 6 11.37 -16.87 11.65
N THR A 7 10.66 -15.84 11.19
CA THR A 7 9.31 -16.03 10.64
C THR A 7 9.44 -16.60 9.24
N GLU A 8 9.78 -17.88 9.11
CA GLU A 8 9.43 -18.63 7.90
C GLU A 8 7.96 -19.03 8.07
N GLY A 9 7.04 -18.16 7.66
CA GLY A 9 5.61 -18.38 7.91
C GLY A 9 4.72 -17.33 7.27
N GLY A 10 3.71 -17.78 6.53
CA GLY A 10 2.71 -16.91 5.92
C GLY A 10 1.99 -16.04 6.96
N LEU A 11 1.48 -14.89 6.50
CA LEU A 11 0.74 -13.93 7.33
C LEU A 11 -0.66 -14.41 7.74
N GLU A 12 -0.99 -15.68 7.44
CA GLU A 12 -2.33 -16.26 7.54
C GLU A 12 -2.84 -16.38 8.98
N LYS A 13 -1.92 -16.45 9.95
CA LYS A 13 -2.26 -16.50 11.38
C LYS A 13 -2.67 -15.13 11.95
N PHE A 14 -2.45 -14.06 11.20
CA PHE A 14 -2.70 -12.68 11.60
C PHE A 14 -3.99 -12.17 10.94
N THR A 15 -5.13 -12.69 11.42
CA THR A 15 -6.44 -12.50 10.78
C THR A 15 -7.17 -11.21 11.20
N ASP A 16 -6.71 -10.54 12.25
CA ASP A 16 -7.35 -9.38 12.88
C ASP A 16 -6.39 -8.20 13.13
N LEU A 17 -5.21 -8.21 12.49
CA LEU A 17 -4.29 -7.09 12.62
C LEU A 17 -4.90 -5.82 12.01
N GLU A 18 -4.87 -4.75 12.79
CA GLU A 18 -5.19 -3.43 12.28
C GLU A 18 -4.03 -2.90 11.42
N SER A 19 -2.80 -3.02 11.92
CA SER A 19 -1.59 -2.67 11.20
C SER A 19 -0.38 -3.47 11.67
N PHE A 20 0.64 -3.55 10.83
CA PHE A 20 1.97 -4.02 11.24
C PHE A 20 3.06 -3.38 10.39
N ASP A 21 4.26 -3.36 10.98
CA ASP A 21 5.47 -2.89 10.32
C ASP A 21 6.50 -4.02 10.31
N LEU A 22 7.16 -4.23 9.18
CA LEU A 22 8.25 -5.19 9.02
C LEU A 22 9.50 -4.49 8.52
N ASN A 23 10.67 -4.93 8.97
CA ASN A 23 11.97 -4.40 8.52
C ASN A 23 12.86 -5.55 8.05
N GLY A 24 13.53 -5.37 6.90
CA GLY A 24 14.52 -6.32 6.38
C GLY A 24 14.00 -7.74 6.23
N SER A 25 12.76 -7.89 5.74
CA SER A 25 12.07 -9.18 5.66
C SER A 25 12.28 -9.86 4.31
N ASP A 26 13.48 -10.39 4.09
CA ASP A 26 13.88 -11.07 2.83
C ASP A 26 12.98 -12.29 2.49
N TRP A 27 12.32 -12.87 3.49
CA TRP A 27 11.40 -13.99 3.32
C TRP A 27 10.03 -13.56 2.77
N LEU A 28 9.66 -12.28 2.88
CA LEU A 28 8.34 -11.80 2.51
C LEU A 28 8.23 -11.64 0.99
N LYS A 29 7.31 -12.40 0.40
CA LYS A 29 6.97 -12.32 -1.02
C LYS A 29 5.59 -11.68 -1.19
N PRO A 30 5.30 -11.06 -2.34
CA PRO A 30 3.99 -10.46 -2.62
C PRO A 30 2.80 -11.41 -2.36
N GLU A 31 2.94 -12.69 -2.68
CA GLU A 31 1.86 -13.68 -2.54
C GLU A 31 1.47 -13.91 -1.08
N HIS A 32 2.41 -13.72 -0.15
CA HIS A 32 2.13 -13.86 1.29
C HIS A 32 1.14 -12.78 1.78
N LEU A 33 1.03 -11.65 1.08
CA LEU A 33 0.09 -10.59 1.41
C LEU A 33 -1.35 -10.92 1.01
N LYS A 34 -1.58 -11.87 0.08
CA LYS A 34 -2.91 -12.26 -0.39
C LYS A 34 -3.82 -12.73 0.76
N ASN A 35 -3.23 -13.44 1.71
CA ASN A 35 -3.90 -13.99 2.90
C ASN A 35 -3.81 -13.05 4.12
N CYS A 36 -3.27 -11.85 3.95
CA CYS A 36 -3.13 -10.89 5.03
C CYS A 36 -4.41 -10.08 5.23
N ALA A 37 -4.98 -10.08 6.43
CA ALA A 37 -6.19 -9.33 6.77
C ALA A 37 -5.90 -7.90 7.29
N ALA A 38 -4.65 -7.45 7.24
CA ALA A 38 -4.26 -6.15 7.77
C ALA A 38 -4.82 -4.99 6.94
N LYS A 39 -5.23 -3.92 7.61
CA LYS A 39 -5.66 -2.69 6.94
C LYS A 39 -4.47 -1.87 6.49
N ARG A 40 -3.39 -1.85 7.28
CA ARG A 40 -2.24 -0.99 7.02
C ARG A 40 -0.93 -1.74 7.21
N ILE A 41 -0.01 -1.54 6.29
CA ILE A 41 1.25 -2.29 6.25
C ILE A 41 2.37 -1.30 5.95
N THR A 42 3.43 -1.32 6.75
CA THR A 42 4.69 -0.64 6.39
C THR A 42 5.80 -1.66 6.25
N LEU A 43 6.46 -1.67 5.09
CA LEU A 43 7.59 -2.56 4.83
C LEU A 43 8.85 -1.72 4.64
N TYR A 44 9.84 -1.94 5.49
CA TYR A 44 11.11 -1.23 5.49
C TYR A 44 12.24 -2.09 4.92
N THR A 45 13.12 -1.45 4.16
CA THR A 45 14.35 -2.07 3.63
C THR A 45 14.07 -3.30 2.77
N MET A 46 13.04 -3.24 1.93
CA MET A 46 12.64 -4.37 1.07
C MET A 46 13.54 -4.47 -0.15
N ASP A 47 13.98 -5.68 -0.48
CA ASP A 47 14.75 -5.96 -1.70
C ASP A 47 13.83 -6.35 -2.87
N TRP A 48 12.67 -5.70 -2.96
CA TRP A 48 11.69 -5.95 -4.01
C TRP A 48 12.01 -5.16 -5.27
N ASP A 49 11.91 -5.82 -6.42
CA ASP A 49 11.98 -5.17 -7.72
C ASP A 49 10.59 -4.72 -8.22
N ALA A 50 10.57 -4.06 -9.38
CA ALA A 50 9.33 -3.60 -10.00
C ALA A 50 8.36 -4.75 -10.35
N ASN A 51 8.86 -5.96 -10.63
CA ASN A 51 8.01 -7.12 -10.92
C ASN A 51 7.32 -7.63 -9.65
N GLN A 52 8.02 -7.66 -8.52
CA GLN A 52 7.44 -8.03 -7.23
C GLN A 52 6.42 -6.98 -6.77
N LEU A 53 6.68 -5.69 -7.00
CA LEU A 53 5.69 -4.64 -6.76
C LEU A 53 4.44 -4.80 -7.65
N ASN A 54 4.62 -5.10 -8.94
CA ASN A 54 3.51 -5.42 -9.84
C ASN A 54 2.73 -6.65 -9.36
N GLN A 55 3.43 -7.69 -8.94
CA GLN A 55 2.83 -8.92 -8.44
C GLN A 55 2.02 -8.69 -7.16
N PHE A 56 2.46 -7.78 -6.29
CA PHE A 56 1.66 -7.34 -5.14
C PHE A 56 0.33 -6.69 -5.60
N ILE A 57 0.38 -5.79 -6.58
CA ILE A 57 -0.84 -5.15 -7.12
C ILE A 57 -1.77 -6.21 -7.71
N ARG A 58 -1.24 -7.22 -8.42
CA ARG A 58 -2.04 -8.36 -8.92
C ARG A 58 -2.70 -9.14 -7.79
N CYS A 59 -1.97 -9.44 -6.72
CA CYS A 59 -2.52 -10.13 -5.56
C CYS A 59 -3.70 -9.37 -4.95
N TRP A 60 -3.61 -8.05 -4.85
CA TRP A 60 -4.72 -7.21 -4.40
C TRP A 60 -5.87 -7.14 -5.42
N PHE A 61 -5.55 -7.00 -6.70
CA PHE A 61 -6.54 -6.84 -7.77
C PHE A 61 -7.40 -8.09 -7.95
N GLU A 62 -6.80 -9.26 -7.87
CA GLU A 62 -7.48 -10.56 -7.96
C GLU A 62 -8.07 -11.01 -6.60
N GLY A 63 -7.61 -10.40 -5.51
CA GLY A 63 -7.97 -10.76 -4.13
C GLY A 63 -9.30 -10.20 -3.64
N ILE A 64 -10.34 -10.12 -4.48
CA ILE A 64 -11.65 -9.55 -4.12
C ILE A 64 -12.25 -10.28 -2.90
N ASP A 65 -12.25 -11.61 -2.92
CA ASP A 65 -12.79 -12.46 -1.85
C ASP A 65 -11.71 -12.92 -0.86
N GLN A 66 -10.53 -12.32 -0.90
CA GLN A 66 -9.39 -12.69 -0.08
C GLN A 66 -9.16 -11.70 1.07
N PRO A 67 -8.47 -12.09 2.16
CA PRO A 67 -8.22 -11.20 3.30
C PRO A 67 -7.59 -9.85 2.92
N ILE A 68 -6.72 -9.81 1.90
CA ILE A 68 -6.09 -8.58 1.38
C ILE A 68 -7.10 -7.51 0.95
N ASN A 69 -8.37 -7.88 0.72
CA ASN A 69 -9.43 -6.92 0.43
C ASN A 69 -9.64 -5.88 1.55
N LYS A 70 -9.21 -6.17 2.78
CA LYS A 70 -9.27 -5.22 3.91
C LYS A 70 -8.21 -4.12 3.84
N LEU A 71 -7.21 -4.24 2.96
CA LEU A 71 -6.12 -3.28 2.83
C LEU A 71 -6.67 -1.88 2.53
N GLU A 72 -6.18 -0.89 3.28
CA GLU A 72 -6.41 0.55 3.13
C GLU A 72 -5.15 1.25 2.62
N ASN A 73 -3.97 0.83 3.09
CA ASN A 73 -2.69 1.41 2.69
C ASN A 73 -1.54 0.41 2.88
N ILE A 74 -0.60 0.39 1.95
CA ILE A 74 0.73 -0.16 2.17
C ILE A 74 1.79 0.82 1.68
N GLU A 75 2.80 1.03 2.52
CA GLU A 75 3.99 1.82 2.24
C GLU A 75 5.18 0.85 2.19
N ILE A 76 5.91 0.86 1.08
CA ILE A 76 7.04 -0.04 0.84
C ILE A 76 8.28 0.83 0.60
N GLN A 77 9.20 0.83 1.55
CA GLN A 77 10.50 1.43 1.41
C GLN A 77 11.50 0.39 0.88
N LEU A 78 11.99 0.61 -0.32
CA LEU A 78 12.97 -0.25 -0.96
C LEU A 78 14.36 -0.05 -0.37
N LYS A 79 15.15 -1.12 -0.32
CA LYS A 79 16.55 -1.11 0.12
C LYS A 79 17.42 -0.28 -0.82
N SER A 80 17.16 -0.38 -2.12
CA SER A 80 17.84 0.38 -3.16
C SER A 80 16.91 0.60 -4.35
N VAL A 81 17.19 1.64 -5.14
CA VAL A 81 16.53 1.90 -6.42
C VAL A 81 17.59 2.02 -7.51
N PRO A 82 17.28 1.67 -8.77
CA PRO A 82 18.17 1.96 -9.90
C PRO A 82 18.49 3.45 -9.98
N MET A 83 19.65 3.80 -10.56
CA MET A 83 20.03 5.20 -10.75
C MET A 83 19.03 5.99 -11.60
N GLU A 84 18.40 5.33 -12.57
CA GLU A 84 17.35 5.89 -13.44
C GLU A 84 16.01 6.08 -12.71
N GLY A 85 15.93 5.70 -11.43
CA GLY A 85 14.70 5.66 -10.65
C GLY A 85 13.94 4.34 -10.83
N LEU A 86 12.80 4.26 -10.13
CA LEU A 86 11.92 3.11 -10.16
C LEU A 86 10.78 3.37 -11.16
N PRO A 87 10.70 2.64 -12.29
CA PRO A 87 9.74 2.94 -13.36
C PRO A 87 8.31 2.55 -12.94
N ILE A 88 7.47 3.55 -12.69
CA ILE A 88 6.08 3.33 -12.26
C ILE A 88 5.29 2.54 -13.31
N GLU A 89 5.59 2.74 -14.59
CA GLU A 89 4.97 2.04 -15.72
C GLU A 89 5.19 0.51 -15.63
N GLN A 90 6.35 0.08 -15.14
CA GLN A 90 6.61 -1.34 -14.92
C GLN A 90 5.82 -1.87 -13.71
N ILE A 91 5.72 -1.08 -12.64
CA ILE A 91 4.95 -1.44 -11.44
C ILE A 91 3.47 -1.62 -11.76
N VAL A 92 2.88 -0.76 -12.60
CA VAL A 92 1.45 -0.83 -12.96
C VAL A 92 1.17 -1.60 -14.26
N SER A 93 2.18 -2.26 -14.82
CA SER A 93 2.05 -2.97 -16.10
C SER A 93 0.93 -4.02 -16.07
N GLY A 94 0.08 -4.01 -17.11
CA GLY A 94 -1.06 -4.93 -17.24
C GLY A 94 -2.34 -4.50 -16.51
N PHE A 95 -2.37 -3.30 -15.93
CA PHE A 95 -3.58 -2.67 -15.40
C PHE A 95 -4.00 -1.48 -16.27
N GLU A 96 -5.31 -1.24 -16.38
CA GLU A 96 -5.81 0.05 -16.86
C GLU A 96 -5.59 1.09 -15.76
N THR A 97 -4.77 2.10 -16.05
CA THR A 97 -4.49 3.20 -15.12
C THR A 97 -5.03 4.52 -15.63
N LYS A 98 -5.49 5.37 -14.71
CA LYS A 98 -5.89 6.75 -14.99
C LYS A 98 -5.07 7.72 -14.14
N PRO A 99 -4.74 8.93 -14.63
CA PRO A 99 -4.22 9.97 -13.76
C PRO A 99 -5.30 10.37 -12.73
N TRP A 100 -4.88 11.09 -11.69
CA TRP A 100 -5.81 11.62 -10.71
C TRP A 100 -6.95 12.44 -11.35
N ASP A 101 -8.17 12.13 -10.93
CA ASP A 101 -9.37 12.90 -11.26
C ASP A 101 -10.00 13.44 -9.96
N PRO A 102 -10.07 14.78 -9.78
CA PRO A 102 -10.66 15.40 -8.59
C PRO A 102 -12.15 15.07 -8.40
N THR A 103 -12.84 14.59 -9.43
CA THR A 103 -14.24 14.15 -9.34
C THR A 103 -14.38 12.70 -8.87
N GLN A 104 -13.30 11.91 -8.94
CA GLN A 104 -13.30 10.50 -8.52
C GLN A 104 -12.81 10.32 -7.09
N ARG A 105 -11.84 11.13 -6.65
CA ARG A 105 -11.28 11.08 -5.29
C ARG A 105 -10.58 12.38 -4.89
N ALA A 106 -10.38 12.54 -3.58
CA ALA A 106 -9.60 13.61 -3.00
C ALA A 106 -8.13 13.55 -3.41
N ARG A 107 -7.49 14.73 -3.35
CA ARG A 107 -6.06 14.90 -3.63
C ARG A 107 -5.17 14.32 -2.53
N ILE A 108 -5.53 14.58 -1.27
CA ILE A 108 -4.77 14.20 -0.09
C ILE A 108 -5.38 12.95 0.51
N TYR A 109 -4.56 11.91 0.67
CA TYR A 109 -4.91 10.79 1.53
C TYR A 109 -4.47 11.12 2.96
N ARG A 110 -5.40 11.00 3.90
CA ARG A 110 -5.12 11.15 5.33
C ARG A 110 -5.06 9.76 5.96
N ASN A 111 -3.88 9.36 6.42
CA ASN A 111 -3.73 8.23 7.31
C ASN A 111 -4.02 8.69 8.74
N TYR A 112 -5.27 8.56 9.18
CA TYR A 112 -5.75 9.00 10.49
C TYR A 112 -5.04 8.35 11.69
N HIS A 113 -4.21 7.33 11.45
CA HIS A 113 -3.48 6.61 12.50
C HIS A 113 -2.01 7.04 12.63
N LYS A 114 -1.46 7.76 11.64
CA LYS A 114 -0.21 8.49 11.80
C LYS A 114 -0.55 9.92 12.21
N LYS A 115 0.17 10.50 13.19
CA LYS A 115 -0.02 11.92 13.51
C LYS A 115 0.33 12.77 12.27
N GLU A 116 -0.24 13.96 12.13
CA GLU A 116 0.03 14.83 10.97
C GLU A 116 1.54 15.11 10.79
N PHE A 117 2.29 15.21 11.89
CA PHE A 117 3.75 15.39 11.91
C PHE A 117 4.56 14.12 11.58
N GLU A 118 3.92 12.95 11.56
CA GLU A 118 4.52 11.65 11.23
C GLU A 118 4.27 11.25 9.76
N GLY A 119 3.87 12.21 8.92
CA GLY A 119 3.52 11.94 7.52
C GLY A 119 2.12 11.36 7.35
N GLY A 120 1.18 11.70 8.25
CA GLY A 120 -0.22 11.29 8.14
C GLY A 120 -0.98 11.87 6.94
N LEU A 121 -0.36 12.76 6.16
CA LEU A 121 -0.92 13.33 4.93
C LEU A 121 -0.04 12.98 3.73
N LEU A 122 -0.63 12.37 2.72
CA LEU A 122 0.05 12.00 1.47
C LEU A 122 -0.63 12.70 0.30
N ASN A 123 0.13 13.52 -0.43
CA ASN A 123 -0.36 14.12 -1.67
C ASN A 123 -0.27 13.09 -2.82
N LEU A 124 -1.43 12.69 -3.35
CA LEU A 124 -1.56 11.69 -4.41
C LEU A 124 -2.12 12.30 -5.72
N GLU A 125 -1.88 13.59 -5.94
CA GLU A 125 -2.19 14.31 -7.20
C GLU A 125 -1.48 13.68 -8.41
N HIS A 126 -0.25 13.21 -8.23
CA HIS A 126 0.57 12.62 -9.29
C HIS A 126 0.55 11.09 -9.30
N ALA A 127 -0.32 10.46 -8.52
CA ALA A 127 -0.46 9.02 -8.48
C ALA A 127 -1.25 8.49 -9.69
N LEU A 128 -1.00 7.22 -10.03
CA LEU A 128 -1.81 6.48 -11.00
C LEU A 128 -2.89 5.69 -10.29
N ASP A 129 -4.12 5.80 -10.79
CA ASP A 129 -5.27 5.14 -10.22
C ASP A 129 -5.64 3.86 -10.98
N ILE A 130 -5.89 2.79 -10.23
CA ILE A 130 -6.39 1.50 -10.72
C ILE A 130 -7.80 1.30 -10.16
N LEU A 131 -8.79 1.17 -11.05
CA LEU A 131 -10.15 0.79 -10.67
C LEU A 131 -10.30 -0.72 -10.75
N ARG A 132 -10.60 -1.34 -9.62
CA ARG A 132 -10.85 -2.78 -9.52
C ARG A 132 -12.32 -3.10 -9.90
N PRO A 133 -12.64 -4.29 -10.43
CA PRO A 133 -13.99 -4.62 -10.89
C PRO A 133 -15.10 -4.51 -9.83
N ASP A 134 -14.77 -4.64 -8.54
CA ASP A 134 -15.72 -4.47 -7.43
C ASP A 134 -15.94 -3.00 -7.03
N GLY A 135 -15.38 -2.05 -7.77
CA GLY A 135 -15.54 -0.61 -7.54
C GLY A 135 -14.52 0.00 -6.57
N LYS A 136 -13.60 -0.79 -6.01
CA LYS A 136 -12.50 -0.22 -5.21
C LYS A 136 -11.51 0.52 -6.11
N LEU A 137 -11.13 1.71 -5.68
CA LEU A 137 -10.14 2.54 -6.34
C LEU A 137 -8.85 2.49 -5.54
N ALA A 138 -7.72 2.17 -6.18
CA ALA A 138 -6.41 2.26 -5.57
C ALA A 138 -5.53 3.27 -6.30
N SER A 139 -4.68 3.99 -5.57
CA SER A 139 -3.66 4.88 -6.12
C SER A 139 -2.27 4.32 -5.85
N VAL A 140 -1.43 4.33 -6.87
CA VAL A 140 -0.02 3.94 -6.81
C VAL A 140 0.84 5.18 -7.01
N SER A 141 1.76 5.44 -6.08
CA SER A 141 2.76 6.49 -6.26
C SER A 141 4.15 6.00 -5.88
N VAL A 142 5.15 6.58 -6.55
CA VAL A 142 6.56 6.32 -6.29
C VAL A 142 7.21 7.66 -5.99
N PHE A 143 7.91 7.74 -4.87
CA PHE A 143 8.71 8.90 -4.51
C PHE A 143 10.04 8.42 -3.92
N ASP A 144 11.13 8.72 -4.61
CA ASP A 144 12.47 8.19 -4.28
C ASP A 144 12.42 6.65 -4.19
N LYS A 145 12.73 6.07 -3.03
CA LYS A 145 12.67 4.63 -2.75
C LYS A 145 11.38 4.15 -2.11
N ILE A 146 10.36 5.00 -2.04
CA ILE A 146 9.10 4.70 -1.36
C ILE A 146 8.01 4.48 -2.41
N VAL A 147 7.34 3.33 -2.33
CA VAL A 147 6.14 3.02 -3.08
C VAL A 147 4.96 3.09 -2.13
N ASN A 148 3.97 3.91 -2.46
CA ASN A 148 2.69 3.95 -1.75
C ASN A 148 1.61 3.29 -2.60
N PHE A 149 0.83 2.43 -1.96
CA PHE A 149 -0.38 1.87 -2.54
C PHE A 149 -1.54 2.13 -1.58
N VAL A 150 -2.51 2.94 -2.03
CA VAL A 150 -3.61 3.43 -1.20
C VAL A 150 -4.93 2.97 -1.78
N VAL A 151 -5.75 2.29 -0.98
CA VAL A 151 -7.11 1.88 -1.35
C VAL A 151 -8.10 2.89 -0.77
N TRP A 152 -8.85 3.56 -1.63
CA TRP A 152 -9.81 4.59 -1.23
C TRP A 152 -11.14 3.97 -0.82
N HIS A 153 -11.24 3.54 0.44
CA HIS A 153 -12.52 3.13 1.04
C HIS A 153 -13.46 4.31 1.25
N GLN A 154 -12.90 5.50 1.52
CA GLN A 154 -13.61 6.78 1.45
C GLN A 154 -12.89 7.70 0.47
N ARG A 155 -13.46 7.88 -0.73
CA ARG A 155 -12.84 8.66 -1.81
C ARG A 155 -12.76 10.15 -1.52
N PHE A 156 -13.70 10.66 -0.73
CA PHE A 156 -13.76 12.06 -0.27
C PHE A 156 -13.88 12.06 1.25
N PRO A 157 -12.76 12.05 1.99
CA PRO A 157 -12.79 12.24 3.43
C PRO A 157 -13.40 13.61 3.73
N VAL A 158 -14.51 13.63 4.45
CA VAL A 158 -15.02 14.88 5.03
C VAL A 158 -13.94 15.37 5.99
N ALA A 159 -13.60 16.65 5.94
CA ALA A 159 -12.81 17.25 7.00
C ALA A 159 -13.60 17.05 8.30
N SER A 160 -13.21 16.07 9.11
CA SER A 160 -13.79 15.93 10.44
C SER A 160 -13.51 17.24 11.17
N GLU A 161 -14.55 18.00 11.48
CA GLU A 161 -14.50 19.11 12.41
C GLU A 161 -14.00 18.57 13.75
N GLN A 162 -12.68 18.49 13.91
CA GLN A 162 -12.08 18.61 15.23
C GLN A 162 -11.95 20.11 15.47
N SER A 163 -13.09 20.70 15.82
CA SER A 163 -13.18 21.97 16.52
C SER A 163 -12.36 21.83 17.79
N PHE A 164 -11.13 22.31 17.75
CA PHE A 164 -10.35 22.55 18.95
C PHE A 164 -11.04 23.69 19.72
N PHE A 165 -11.80 23.33 20.75
CA PHE A 165 -12.05 24.21 21.90
C PHE A 165 -11.01 23.91 22.98
#